data_AF-A0A8C8G021-F1
#
_entry.id   AF-A0A8C8G021-F1
#
_cell.length_a   1.000
_cell.length_b   1.000
_cell.length_c   1.000
_cell.angle_alpha   90.00
_cell.angle_beta   90.00
_cell.angle_gamma   90.00
#
_symmetry.space_group_name_H-M   'P 1'
#
loop_
_entity.id
_entity.type
_entity.pdbx_description
1 polymer ?
#
loop_
_entity_poly.entity_id
_entity_poly.type
_entity_poly.pdbx_seq_one_letter_code
_entity_poly.pdbx_strand_id
1 'polypeptide(L)'
;MGGAVSAGEDNNDLIDNLKDAQYIRTGRVEQAFRAIDRGDYYLDGYRDNAYKDLAWKHGNIHLSAPCIYSEVMEALKLQQGLSFLNLGSGTGYLSTMVGLIIGPFGVNHGVELHTDVVEYAKEKLDDFIKNSDSFDKFEFCEPIFVVGNCLEISSDSHQYDRIYCGAGVQKDHENYMKILLKVGGILVMPIEDQLIQITRTGQCSWESKNILAVSFAPLVQKNRAEGSKPDAVELPPVTVRSLQDLSRVYIRRTLRDLTNEECPDKGLVQRAPHKRKRRRCRLRRINTYIFVGNQLIPQAMESEEDEQIDQEQHKEDQEQQEAQEKEQEEERDIGSVEILKAVNVLRDKIMTLPLPESLKTYLLYYREK
;
A
#
# COMPACT_ATOMS: atom_id res chain seq x y z
N MET A 1 -3.45 4.89 15.71
CA MET A 1 -3.66 5.94 14.69
C MET A 1 -4.22 5.23 13.45
N GLY A 2 -5.51 5.37 13.13
CA GLY A 2 -6.15 4.64 12.01
C GLY A 2 -7.69 4.69 12.02
N GLY A 3 -8.28 5.82 12.40
CA GLY A 3 -9.74 5.92 12.59
C GLY A 3 -10.42 7.06 11.85
N ALA A 4 -9.69 7.84 11.04
CA ALA A 4 -10.21 9.08 10.47
C ALA A 4 -10.68 8.95 9.01
N VAL A 5 -10.27 7.89 8.29
CA VAL A 5 -10.61 7.68 6.87
C VAL A 5 -11.52 6.48 6.75
N SER A 6 -12.65 6.64 6.05
CA SER A 6 -13.67 5.59 5.92
C SER A 6 -13.12 4.36 5.23
N ALA A 7 -13.55 3.18 5.71
CA ALA A 7 -13.38 1.93 4.99
C ALA A 7 -13.97 2.03 3.57
N GLY A 8 -13.35 1.34 2.61
CA GLY A 8 -13.91 1.11 1.28
C GLY A 8 -14.66 -0.22 1.23
N GLU A 9 -15.56 -0.37 0.25
CA GLU A 9 -16.17 -1.67 -0.07
C GLU A 9 -15.18 -2.55 -0.84
N ASP A 10 -14.37 -1.93 -1.69
CA ASP A 10 -13.26 -2.55 -2.42
C ASP A 10 -11.97 -1.70 -2.35
N ASN A 11 -10.91 -2.17 -3.03
CA ASN A 11 -9.64 -1.44 -3.09
C ASN A 11 -9.79 -0.05 -3.72
N ASN A 12 -10.61 0.11 -4.76
CA ASN A 12 -10.78 1.40 -5.43
C ASN A 12 -11.47 2.43 -4.54
N ASP A 13 -12.51 2.02 -3.82
CA ASP A 13 -13.22 2.86 -2.87
C ASP A 13 -12.31 3.28 -1.70
N LEU A 14 -11.46 2.37 -1.23
CA LEU A 14 -10.43 2.70 -0.24
C LEU A 14 -9.49 3.79 -0.78
N ILE A 15 -9.03 3.66 -2.04
CA ILE A 15 -8.12 4.64 -2.66
C ILE A 15 -8.81 6.00 -2.83
N ASP A 16 -10.09 6.01 -3.24
CA ASP A 16 -10.89 7.23 -3.36
C ASP A 16 -11.00 7.95 -2.02
N ASN A 17 -11.28 7.22 -0.94
CA ASN A 17 -11.35 7.80 0.40
C ASN A 17 -10.00 8.37 0.88
N LEU A 18 -8.89 7.70 0.58
CA LEU A 18 -7.53 8.18 0.92
C LEU A 18 -7.16 9.44 0.12
N LYS A 19 -7.62 9.54 -1.13
CA LYS A 19 -7.41 10.70 -2.00
C LYS A 19 -8.27 11.89 -1.55
N ASP A 20 -9.54 11.66 -1.23
CA ASP A 20 -10.44 12.68 -0.69
C ASP A 20 -9.89 13.25 0.63
N ALA A 21 -9.34 12.38 1.48
CA ALA A 21 -8.69 12.77 2.73
C ALA A 21 -7.25 13.33 2.56
N GLN A 22 -6.78 13.53 1.32
CA GLN A 22 -5.48 14.13 0.97
C GLN A 22 -4.24 13.35 1.43
N TYR A 23 -4.38 12.05 1.73
CA TYR A 23 -3.22 11.17 1.98
C TYR A 23 -2.50 10.84 0.67
N ILE A 24 -3.26 10.47 -0.37
CA ILE A 24 -2.74 10.25 -1.73
C ILE A 24 -2.89 11.55 -2.52
N ARG A 25 -1.77 12.07 -3.02
CA ARG A 25 -1.69 13.40 -3.66
C ARG A 25 -1.15 13.33 -5.08
N THR A 26 -0.31 12.33 -5.38
CA THR A 26 0.34 12.19 -6.68
C THR A 26 -0.27 11.06 -7.50
N GLY A 27 -0.47 11.31 -8.81
CA GLY A 27 -1.11 10.35 -9.71
C GLY A 27 -0.35 9.02 -9.83
N ARG A 28 0.98 9.01 -9.70
CA ARG A 28 1.77 7.76 -9.72
C ARG A 28 1.51 6.90 -8.48
N VAL A 29 1.37 7.53 -7.31
CA VAL A 29 1.04 6.82 -6.06
C VAL A 29 -0.38 6.27 -6.17
N GLU A 30 -1.35 7.07 -6.61
CA GLU A 30 -2.72 6.60 -6.87
C GLU A 30 -2.74 5.38 -7.81
N GLN A 31 -2.05 5.46 -8.95
CA GLN A 31 -1.98 4.36 -9.92
C GLN A 31 -1.38 3.09 -9.31
N ALA A 32 -0.33 3.20 -8.50
CA ALA A 32 0.29 2.05 -7.85
C ALA A 32 -0.66 1.39 -6.83
N PHE A 33 -1.36 2.19 -6.02
CA PHE A 33 -2.34 1.70 -5.05
C PHE A 33 -3.55 1.01 -5.72
N ARG A 34 -4.01 1.52 -6.87
CA ARG A 34 -5.09 0.88 -7.63
C ARG A 34 -4.64 -0.39 -8.36
N ALA A 35 -3.37 -0.44 -8.78
CA ALA A 35 -2.83 -1.56 -9.52
C ALA A 35 -2.65 -2.82 -8.67
N ILE A 36 -2.41 -2.64 -7.36
CA ILE A 36 -2.16 -3.73 -6.43
C ILE A 36 -3.26 -3.76 -5.39
N ASP A 37 -4.13 -4.76 -5.50
CA ASP A 37 -5.20 -4.94 -4.54
C ASP A 37 -4.61 -5.33 -3.18
N ARG A 38 -4.91 -4.51 -2.16
CA ARG A 38 -4.49 -4.76 -0.79
C ARG A 38 -4.97 -6.12 -0.26
N GLY A 39 -6.16 -6.55 -0.67
CA GLY A 39 -6.76 -7.82 -0.27
C GLY A 39 -6.01 -9.05 -0.78
N ASP A 40 -5.24 -8.95 -1.87
CA ASP A 40 -4.39 -10.04 -2.39
C ASP A 40 -3.22 -10.36 -1.43
N TYR A 41 -2.82 -9.40 -0.59
CA TYR A 41 -1.72 -9.53 0.37
C TYR A 41 -2.19 -9.90 1.79
N TYR A 42 -3.48 -10.17 1.96
CA TYR A 42 -4.03 -10.77 3.17
C TYR A 42 -4.01 -12.31 3.05
N LEU A 43 -4.08 -12.97 4.20
CA LEU A 43 -4.45 -14.37 4.26
C LEU A 43 -5.92 -14.53 3.88
N ASP A 44 -6.27 -15.62 3.20
CA ASP A 44 -7.60 -15.81 2.57
C ASP A 44 -8.78 -15.63 3.53
N GLY A 45 -8.62 -16.02 4.81
CA GLY A 45 -9.64 -15.87 5.85
C GLY A 45 -9.78 -14.47 6.46
N TYR A 46 -9.00 -13.49 6.02
CA TYR A 46 -8.95 -12.15 6.64
C TYR A 46 -9.21 -10.99 5.66
N ARG A 47 -9.57 -11.30 4.40
CA ARG A 47 -9.73 -10.30 3.32
C ARG A 47 -10.81 -9.25 3.61
N ASP A 48 -11.83 -9.59 4.40
CA ASP A 48 -12.92 -8.67 4.78
C ASP A 48 -12.44 -7.42 5.54
N ASN A 49 -11.25 -7.48 6.12
CA ASN A 49 -10.64 -6.35 6.83
C ASN A 49 -9.60 -5.60 5.98
N ALA A 50 -9.37 -6.01 4.73
CA ALA A 50 -8.33 -5.44 3.88
C ALA A 50 -8.59 -3.98 3.52
N TYR A 51 -9.86 -3.61 3.28
CA TYR A 51 -10.25 -2.29 2.80
C TYR A 51 -10.58 -1.28 3.91
N LYS A 52 -10.19 -1.62 5.15
CA LYS A 52 -10.26 -0.71 6.30
C LYS A 52 -8.93 0.00 6.46
N ASP A 53 -8.95 1.25 6.91
CA ASP A 53 -7.73 2.01 7.20
C ASP A 53 -7.06 1.56 8.52
N LEU A 54 -6.76 0.27 8.62
CA LEU A 54 -6.24 -0.38 9.81
C LEU A 54 -5.01 -1.20 9.46
N ALA A 55 -4.06 -1.21 10.39
CA ALA A 55 -2.97 -2.17 10.35
C ALA A 55 -3.52 -3.57 10.66
N TRP A 56 -2.92 -4.58 10.04
CA TRP A 56 -3.28 -5.98 10.24
C TRP A 56 -2.03 -6.77 10.63
N LYS A 57 -2.22 -7.69 11.57
CA LYS A 57 -1.16 -8.58 12.07
C LYS A 57 -1.72 -9.97 12.28
N HIS A 58 -1.00 -10.98 11.81
CA HIS A 58 -1.27 -12.38 12.09
C HIS A 58 0.05 -13.15 12.23
N GLY A 59 0.37 -13.62 13.44
CA GLY A 59 1.70 -14.20 13.72
C GLY A 59 2.82 -13.18 13.46
N ASN A 60 3.79 -13.56 12.61
CA ASN A 60 4.89 -12.71 12.17
C ASN A 60 4.49 -11.78 11.01
N ILE A 61 3.40 -12.08 10.30
CA ILE A 61 2.94 -11.28 9.17
C ILE A 61 2.32 -9.98 9.68
N HIS A 62 2.78 -8.86 9.11
CA HIS A 62 2.28 -7.53 9.41
C HIS A 62 2.10 -6.71 8.14
N LEU A 63 1.00 -5.97 8.09
CA LEU A 63 0.66 -5.04 7.02
C LEU A 63 0.20 -3.70 7.64
N SER A 64 0.93 -2.63 7.37
CA SER A 64 0.61 -1.31 7.92
C SER A 64 -0.69 -0.76 7.32
N ALA A 65 -1.31 0.21 8.02
CA ALA A 65 -2.52 0.85 7.55
C ALA A 65 -2.29 1.56 6.19
N PRO A 66 -3.28 1.56 5.28
CA PRO A 66 -3.23 2.27 4.00
C PRO A 66 -2.82 3.75 4.09
N CYS A 67 -3.32 4.50 5.09
CA CYS A 67 -2.93 5.90 5.31
C CYS A 67 -1.43 6.06 5.60
N ILE A 68 -0.81 5.09 6.27
CA ILE A 68 0.62 5.10 6.57
C ILE A 68 1.43 4.84 5.30
N TYR A 69 1.05 3.84 4.50
CA TYR A 69 1.75 3.57 3.24
C TYR A 69 1.62 4.72 2.24
N SER A 70 0.47 5.40 2.18
CA SER A 70 0.31 6.56 1.30
C SER A 70 1.24 7.70 1.71
N GLU A 71 1.31 8.06 3.00
CA GLU A 71 2.25 9.08 3.49
C GLU A 71 3.72 8.70 3.26
N VAL A 72 4.08 7.43 3.47
CA VAL A 72 5.43 6.92 3.17
C VAL A 72 5.74 7.07 1.67
N MET A 73 4.83 6.65 0.79
CA MET A 73 5.02 6.72 -0.66
C MET A 73 5.14 8.16 -1.16
N GLU A 74 4.36 9.09 -0.62
CA GLU A 74 4.44 10.52 -0.92
C GLU A 74 5.76 11.14 -0.40
N ALA A 75 6.16 10.80 0.82
CA ALA A 75 7.39 11.30 1.43
C ALA A 75 8.66 10.83 0.71
N LEU A 76 8.65 9.58 0.21
CA LEU A 76 9.77 9.00 -0.52
C LEU A 76 9.99 9.64 -1.89
N LYS A 77 9.03 10.36 -2.49
CA LYS A 77 9.21 11.02 -3.81
C LYS A 77 9.85 10.09 -4.84
N LEU A 78 9.24 8.91 -5.02
CA LEU A 78 9.73 7.85 -5.90
C LEU A 78 9.72 8.28 -7.37
N GLN A 79 10.73 7.85 -8.11
CA GLN A 79 10.93 8.13 -9.53
C GLN A 79 11.54 6.91 -10.23
N GLN A 80 11.38 6.85 -11.55
CA GLN A 80 11.96 5.77 -12.35
C GLN A 80 13.49 5.73 -12.21
N GLY A 81 14.05 4.52 -12.13
CA GLY A 81 15.49 4.28 -12.05
C GLY A 81 16.12 4.44 -10.66
N LEU A 82 15.37 4.84 -9.63
CA LEU A 82 15.90 4.96 -8.27
C LEU A 82 16.15 3.58 -7.63
N SER A 83 17.13 3.52 -6.71
CA SER A 83 17.28 2.37 -5.82
C SER A 83 16.50 2.55 -4.51
N PHE A 84 15.77 1.51 -4.13
CA PHE A 84 14.91 1.44 -2.95
C PHE A 84 15.28 0.27 -2.04
N LEU A 85 15.37 0.55 -0.73
CA LEU A 85 15.55 -0.45 0.33
C LEU A 85 14.38 -0.39 1.32
N ASN A 86 13.72 -1.52 1.52
CA ASN A 86 12.65 -1.70 2.50
C ASN A 86 13.15 -2.54 3.67
N LEU A 87 13.28 -1.93 4.85
CA LEU A 87 13.70 -2.56 6.09
C LEU A 87 12.46 -3.00 6.88
N GLY A 88 12.26 -4.30 7.04
CA GLY A 88 11.01 -4.89 7.51
C GLY A 88 9.99 -4.96 6.38
N SER A 89 10.32 -5.68 5.30
CA SER A 89 9.51 -5.69 4.09
C SER A 89 8.12 -6.31 4.27
N GLY A 90 7.89 -7.09 5.34
CA GLY A 90 6.60 -7.68 5.65
C GLY A 90 6.08 -8.53 4.49
N THR A 91 4.80 -8.39 4.17
CA THR A 91 4.15 -9.13 3.05
C THR A 91 4.68 -8.78 1.66
N GLY A 92 5.59 -7.81 1.52
CA GLY A 92 6.06 -7.33 0.22
C GLY A 92 5.09 -6.38 -0.50
N TYR A 93 3.94 -6.04 0.08
CA TYR A 93 2.93 -5.15 -0.52
C TYR A 93 3.52 -3.78 -0.93
N LEU A 94 4.18 -3.10 0.00
CA LEU A 94 4.83 -1.81 -0.27
C LEU A 94 5.93 -1.95 -1.32
N SER A 95 6.79 -2.97 -1.19
CA SER A 95 7.88 -3.21 -2.15
C SER A 95 7.35 -3.46 -3.57
N THR A 96 6.21 -4.15 -3.71
CA THR A 96 5.58 -4.39 -5.01
C THR A 96 5.03 -3.08 -5.58
N MET A 97 4.34 -2.25 -4.78
CA MET A 97 3.87 -0.93 -5.23
C MET A 97 5.03 -0.01 -5.66
N VAL A 98 6.11 0.01 -4.89
CA VAL A 98 7.32 0.76 -5.24
C VAL A 98 7.91 0.28 -6.57
N GLY A 99 7.89 -1.04 -6.80
CA GLY A 99 8.35 -1.65 -8.04
C GLY A 99 7.63 -1.14 -9.29
N LEU A 100 6.34 -0.83 -9.18
CA LEU A 100 5.56 -0.22 -10.28
C LEU A 100 5.95 1.24 -10.57
N ILE A 101 6.47 1.95 -9.57
CA ILE A 101 6.84 3.37 -9.71
C ILE A 101 8.28 3.55 -10.19
N ILE A 102 9.23 2.79 -9.63
CA ILE A 102 10.66 2.93 -9.98
C ILE A 102 11.00 2.24 -11.32
N GLY A 103 10.13 1.34 -11.80
CA GLY A 103 10.25 0.75 -13.12
C GLY A 103 11.49 -0.14 -13.31
N PRO A 104 11.70 -0.68 -14.51
CA PRO A 104 12.55 -1.84 -14.75
C PRO A 104 14.04 -1.54 -14.57
N PHE A 105 14.41 -0.26 -14.58
CA PHE A 105 15.78 0.21 -14.37
C PHE A 105 16.08 0.60 -12.92
N GLY A 106 15.10 0.49 -12.01
CA GLY A 106 15.30 0.67 -10.58
C GLY A 106 15.98 -0.52 -9.91
N VAL A 107 16.23 -0.37 -8.61
CA VAL A 107 16.67 -1.45 -7.71
C VAL A 107 15.70 -1.52 -6.55
N ASN A 108 15.26 -2.71 -6.17
CA ASN A 108 14.23 -2.90 -5.15
C ASN A 108 14.59 -4.05 -4.22
N HIS A 109 15.09 -3.74 -3.04
CA HIS A 109 15.50 -4.74 -2.06
C HIS A 109 14.64 -4.66 -0.81
N GLY A 110 14.25 -5.82 -0.28
CA GLY A 110 13.55 -5.95 0.99
C GLY A 110 14.34 -6.82 1.95
N VAL A 111 14.48 -6.37 3.19
CA VAL A 111 15.06 -7.15 4.28
C VAL A 111 13.96 -7.45 5.28
N GLU A 112 13.82 -8.70 5.67
CA GLU A 112 12.83 -9.14 6.65
C GLU A 112 13.45 -10.17 7.58
N LEU A 113 13.12 -10.09 8.87
CA LEU A 113 13.72 -10.89 9.92
C LEU A 113 13.26 -12.35 9.85
N HIS A 114 12.00 -12.56 9.50
CA HIS A 114 11.31 -13.84 9.60
C HIS A 114 11.27 -14.55 8.23
N THR A 115 11.81 -15.78 8.18
CA THR A 115 11.86 -16.58 6.94
C THR A 115 10.47 -16.86 6.38
N ASP A 116 9.50 -17.21 7.24
CA ASP A 116 8.10 -17.45 6.86
C ASP A 116 7.46 -16.22 6.21
N VAL A 117 7.83 -15.01 6.65
CA VAL A 117 7.33 -13.76 6.07
C VAL A 117 7.97 -13.48 4.71
N VAL A 118 9.26 -13.80 4.53
CA VAL A 118 9.93 -13.69 3.22
C VAL A 118 9.35 -14.67 2.20
N GLU A 119 9.06 -15.91 2.61
CA GLU A 119 8.41 -16.91 1.77
C GLU A 119 7.03 -16.42 1.34
N TYR A 120 6.23 -15.92 2.28
CA TYR A 120 4.93 -15.33 1.99
C TYR A 120 5.02 -14.13 1.03
N ALA A 121 6.00 -13.24 1.21
CA ALA A 121 6.20 -12.10 0.32
C ALA A 121 6.56 -12.52 -1.12
N LYS A 122 7.36 -13.58 -1.27
CA LYS A 122 7.71 -14.15 -2.57
C LYS A 122 6.52 -14.81 -3.25
N GLU A 123 5.69 -15.54 -2.48
CA GLU A 123 4.45 -16.13 -2.97
C GLU A 123 3.49 -15.04 -3.50
N LYS A 124 3.22 -14.00 -2.71
CA LYS A 124 2.36 -12.88 -3.13
C LYS A 124 2.89 -12.11 -4.33
N LEU A 125 4.21 -11.97 -4.44
CA LEU A 125 4.84 -11.38 -5.61
C LEU A 125 4.63 -12.25 -6.86
N ASP A 126 4.84 -13.55 -6.75
CA ASP A 126 4.65 -14.50 -7.85
C ASP A 126 3.19 -14.55 -8.30
N ASP A 127 2.24 -14.55 -7.36
CA ASP A 127 0.81 -14.41 -7.62
C ASP A 127 0.48 -13.13 -8.39
N PHE A 128 1.05 -11.99 -7.97
CA PHE A 128 0.86 -10.71 -8.66
C PHE A 128 1.37 -10.79 -10.11
N ILE A 129 2.58 -11.31 -10.33
CA ILE A 129 3.19 -11.43 -11.66
C ILE A 129 2.37 -12.38 -12.54
N LYS A 130 1.87 -13.50 -12.00
CA LYS A 130 1.17 -14.54 -12.76
C LYS A 130 -0.28 -14.18 -13.04
N ASN A 131 -1.00 -13.67 -12.05
CA ASN A 131 -2.45 -13.62 -12.06
C ASN A 131 -3.00 -12.19 -12.21
N SER A 132 -2.24 -11.14 -11.93
CA SER A 132 -2.75 -9.76 -12.00
C SER A 132 -2.73 -9.19 -13.42
N ASP A 133 -3.88 -8.75 -13.93
CA ASP A 133 -3.94 -8.02 -15.20
C ASP A 133 -3.27 -6.64 -15.13
N SER A 134 -3.17 -6.06 -13.93
CA SER A 134 -2.48 -4.80 -13.71
C SER A 134 -1.01 -4.89 -14.05
N PHE A 135 -0.36 -6.06 -13.87
CA PHE A 135 1.05 -6.25 -14.19
C PHE A 135 1.41 -5.84 -15.63
N ASP A 136 0.53 -6.12 -16.60
CA ASP A 136 0.78 -5.79 -18.00
C ASP A 136 0.69 -4.29 -18.29
N LYS A 137 0.05 -3.50 -17.41
CA LYS A 137 -0.10 -2.05 -17.55
C LYS A 137 1.16 -1.27 -17.12
N PHE A 138 2.04 -1.88 -16.33
CA PHE A 138 3.20 -1.20 -15.76
C PHE A 138 4.53 -1.78 -16.26
N GLU A 139 5.56 -0.95 -16.24
CA GLU A 139 6.93 -1.48 -16.21
C GLU A 139 7.31 -1.73 -14.76
N PHE A 140 7.92 -2.88 -14.47
CA PHE A 140 8.03 -3.37 -13.09
C PHE A 140 9.49 -3.63 -12.68
N CYS A 141 9.85 -3.09 -11.51
CA CYS A 141 11.03 -3.52 -10.76
C CYS A 141 10.63 -4.60 -9.76
N GLU A 142 10.94 -5.84 -10.09
CA GLU A 142 10.73 -6.97 -9.19
C GLU A 142 11.53 -6.78 -7.89
N PRO A 143 10.89 -6.83 -6.71
CA PRO A 143 11.58 -6.78 -5.44
C PRO A 143 12.33 -8.09 -5.15
N ILE A 144 13.54 -7.96 -4.62
CA ILE A 144 14.32 -9.10 -4.12
C ILE A 144 14.30 -9.07 -2.59
N PHE A 145 13.74 -10.13 -1.99
CA PHE A 145 13.60 -10.27 -0.55
C PHE A 145 14.71 -11.14 0.05
N VAL A 146 15.34 -10.63 1.12
CA VAL A 146 16.43 -11.28 1.85
C VAL A 146 16.02 -11.48 3.30
N VAL A 147 16.31 -12.67 3.84
CA VAL A 147 16.13 -12.97 5.26
C VAL A 147 17.30 -12.38 6.03
N GLY A 148 17.03 -11.56 7.05
CA GLY A 148 18.09 -10.98 7.87
C GLY A 148 17.64 -9.88 8.82
N ASN A 149 18.52 -9.53 9.77
CA ASN A 149 18.27 -8.39 10.63
C ASN A 149 18.65 -7.08 9.91
N CYS A 150 17.74 -6.13 9.88
CA CYS A 150 17.94 -4.80 9.28
C CYS A 150 19.09 -4.00 9.93
N LEU A 151 19.51 -4.36 11.15
CA LEU A 151 20.63 -3.75 11.88
C LEU A 151 21.99 -4.41 11.58
N GLU A 152 22.02 -5.48 10.78
CA GLU A 152 23.20 -6.30 10.50
C GLU A 152 23.53 -6.36 9.00
N ILE A 153 23.06 -5.39 8.21
CA ILE A 153 23.39 -5.25 6.79
C ILE A 153 24.89 -4.98 6.64
N SER A 154 25.53 -5.71 5.72
CA SER A 154 26.96 -5.57 5.43
C SER A 154 27.32 -4.12 5.06
N SER A 155 28.45 -3.64 5.58
CA SER A 155 28.98 -2.30 5.29
C SER A 155 29.43 -2.15 3.84
N ASP A 156 29.71 -3.27 3.16
CA ASP A 156 30.06 -3.30 1.72
C ASP A 156 28.83 -3.21 0.81
N SER A 157 27.63 -3.15 1.40
CA SER A 157 26.39 -3.01 0.65
C SER A 157 26.29 -1.63 -0.02
N HIS A 158 25.66 -1.61 -1.19
CA HIS A 158 25.41 -0.40 -1.96
C HIS A 158 24.53 0.58 -1.19
N GLN A 159 24.78 1.88 -1.37
CA GLN A 159 23.87 2.91 -0.85
C GLN A 159 22.60 3.01 -1.71
N TYR A 160 21.51 3.49 -1.10
CA TYR A 160 20.20 3.62 -1.75
C TYR A 160 19.76 5.06 -1.95
N ASP A 161 18.99 5.32 -3.00
CA ASP A 161 18.35 6.61 -3.20
C ASP A 161 17.19 6.81 -2.24
N ARG A 162 16.47 5.74 -1.89
CA ARG A 162 15.26 5.75 -1.07
C ARG A 162 15.29 4.60 -0.08
N ILE A 163 14.99 4.88 1.18
CA ILE A 163 14.95 3.86 2.23
C ILE A 163 13.67 4.05 3.05
N TYR A 164 12.96 2.96 3.30
CA TYR A 164 11.88 2.92 4.27
C TYR A 164 12.17 1.91 5.36
N CYS A 165 11.87 2.25 6.61
CA CYS A 165 11.87 1.30 7.71
C CYS A 165 10.45 1.11 8.26
N GLY A 166 9.94 -0.11 8.13
CA GLY A 166 8.61 -0.53 8.59
C GLY A 166 8.53 -0.88 10.07
N ALA A 167 9.54 -0.53 10.87
CA ALA A 167 9.62 -0.80 12.30
C ALA A 167 10.23 0.38 13.06
N GLY A 168 9.87 0.53 14.34
CA GLY A 168 10.34 1.57 15.25
C GLY A 168 11.85 1.56 15.42
N VAL A 169 12.52 2.65 15.06
CA VAL A 169 13.96 2.80 15.16
C VAL A 169 14.32 3.58 16.43
N GLN A 170 15.22 3.03 17.23
CA GLN A 170 15.79 3.75 18.37
C GLN A 170 16.81 4.79 17.88
N LYS A 171 16.93 5.93 18.60
CA LYS A 171 17.86 7.02 18.24
C LYS A 171 19.30 6.54 18.02
N ASP A 172 19.75 5.56 18.79
CA ASP A 172 21.11 5.02 18.69
C ASP A 172 21.39 4.37 17.31
N HIS A 173 20.35 3.88 16.63
CA HIS A 173 20.46 3.24 15.32
C HIS A 173 20.17 4.19 14.14
N GLU A 174 19.83 5.45 14.42
CA GLU A 174 19.55 6.45 13.37
C GLU A 174 20.76 6.63 12.44
N ASN A 175 21.96 6.74 13.02
CA ASN A 175 23.19 6.92 12.25
C ASN A 175 23.52 5.71 11.37
N TYR A 176 23.21 4.51 11.83
CA TYR A 176 23.40 3.29 11.04
C TYR A 176 22.55 3.31 9.77
N MET A 177 21.26 3.66 9.89
CA MET A 177 20.36 3.76 8.74
C MET A 177 20.75 4.88 7.77
N LYS A 178 21.27 6.00 8.29
CA LYS A 178 21.76 7.12 7.48
C LYS A 178 22.93 6.73 6.56
N ILE A 179 23.83 5.86 7.02
CA ILE A 179 25.02 5.46 6.22
C ILE A 179 24.62 4.72 4.93
N LEU A 180 23.51 4.00 4.95
CA LEU A 180 22.96 3.28 3.80
C LEU A 180 22.37 4.22 2.74
N LEU A 181 22.18 5.51 3.03
CA LEU A 181 21.52 6.46 2.15
C LEU A 181 22.52 7.26 1.30
N LYS A 182 22.30 7.35 -0.02
CA LYS A 182 23.09 8.21 -0.92
C LYS A 182 22.89 9.69 -0.62
N VAL A 183 23.85 10.52 -1.03
CA VAL A 183 23.65 11.99 -1.06
C VAL A 183 22.53 12.33 -2.04
N GLY A 184 21.59 13.17 -1.62
CA GLY A 184 20.32 13.44 -2.31
C GLY A 184 19.21 12.41 -2.03
N GLY A 185 19.51 11.36 -1.26
CA GLY A 185 18.56 10.32 -0.91
C GLY A 185 17.56 10.74 0.17
N ILE A 186 16.48 9.97 0.29
CA ILE A 186 15.41 10.15 1.28
C ILE A 186 15.22 8.87 2.09
N LEU A 187 15.27 8.99 3.42
CA LEU A 187 15.01 7.94 4.39
C LEU A 187 13.71 8.29 5.13
N VAL A 188 12.78 7.35 5.18
CA VAL A 188 11.53 7.48 5.95
C VAL A 188 11.51 6.39 6.99
N MET A 189 11.46 6.76 8.27
CA MET A 189 11.39 5.78 9.36
C MET A 189 10.70 6.36 10.60
N PRO A 190 10.06 5.51 11.40
CA PRO A 190 9.49 5.92 12.68
C PRO A 190 10.58 6.00 13.77
N ILE A 191 10.69 7.16 14.42
CA ILE A 191 11.58 7.42 15.57
C ILE A 191 10.72 8.06 16.67
N GLU A 192 10.76 7.52 17.90
CA GLU A 192 10.01 8.08 19.04
C GLU A 192 8.54 8.36 18.74
N ASP A 193 7.84 7.39 18.16
CA ASP A 193 6.41 7.49 17.78
C ASP A 193 6.09 8.61 16.77
N GLN A 194 7.09 9.09 16.03
CA GLN A 194 6.94 10.03 14.92
C GLN A 194 7.49 9.42 13.64
N LEU A 195 6.74 9.49 12.55
CA LEU A 195 7.22 9.15 11.22
C LEU A 195 8.01 10.35 10.68
N ILE A 196 9.31 10.17 10.48
CA ILE A 196 10.22 11.24 10.10
C ILE A 196 10.76 10.96 8.71
N GLN A 197 10.81 12.02 7.89
CA GLN A 197 11.53 12.06 6.62
C GLN A 197 12.90 12.70 6.85
N ILE A 198 13.97 11.98 6.53
CA ILE A 198 15.35 12.46 6.58
C ILE A 198 15.88 12.53 5.15
N THR A 199 16.33 13.70 4.73
CA THR A 199 16.97 13.93 3.42
C THR A 199 18.46 14.16 3.61
N ARG A 200 19.29 13.41 2.89
CA ARG A 200 20.75 13.62 2.91
C ARG A 200 21.11 14.73 1.94
N THR A 201 21.38 15.94 2.41
CA THR A 201 21.66 17.09 1.54
C THR A 201 23.12 17.17 1.10
N GLY A 202 24.02 16.51 1.82
CA GLY A 202 25.46 16.51 1.56
C GLY A 202 26.17 15.36 2.26
N GLN A 203 27.51 15.41 2.31
CA GLN A 203 28.29 14.31 2.89
C GLN A 203 28.03 14.13 4.38
N CYS A 204 27.90 15.23 5.12
CA CYS A 204 27.62 15.25 6.57
C CYS A 204 26.41 16.10 6.94
N SER A 205 25.62 16.55 5.96
CA SER A 205 24.45 17.41 6.20
C SER A 205 23.15 16.67 5.93
N TRP A 206 22.18 16.87 6.84
CA TRP A 206 20.91 16.16 6.90
C TRP A 206 19.80 17.15 7.20
N GLU A 207 18.65 16.95 6.55
CA GLU A 207 17.43 17.69 6.83
C GLU A 207 16.36 16.71 7.29
N SER A 208 15.72 16.98 8.43
CA SER A 208 14.68 16.12 9.01
C SER A 208 13.35 16.84 9.05
N LYS A 209 12.28 16.17 8.65
CA LYS A 209 10.91 16.68 8.66
C LYS A 209 9.98 15.64 9.30
N ASN A 210 9.19 16.06 10.28
CA ASN A 210 8.14 15.22 10.87
C ASN A 210 6.94 15.17 9.93
N ILE A 211 6.43 13.96 9.65
CA ILE A 211 5.28 13.73 8.79
C ILE A 211 4.03 13.57 9.64
N LEU A 212 3.99 12.55 10.51
CA LEU A 212 2.85 12.28 11.40
C LEU A 212 3.26 11.47 12.63
N ALA A 213 2.45 11.52 13.68
CA ALA A 213 2.60 10.63 14.84
C ALA A 213 2.12 9.22 14.49
N VAL A 214 2.86 8.19 14.90
CA VAL A 214 2.63 6.79 14.52
C VAL A 214 2.97 5.86 15.68
N SER A 215 2.46 4.64 15.65
CA SER A 215 2.90 3.58 16.56
C SER A 215 3.34 2.39 15.72
N PHE A 216 4.59 1.98 15.90
CA PHE A 216 5.20 0.85 15.21
C PHE A 216 5.80 -0.12 16.22
N ALA A 217 5.81 -1.41 15.89
CA ALA A 217 6.59 -2.38 16.65
C ALA A 217 8.09 -2.01 16.56
N PRO A 218 8.85 -2.05 17.67
CA PRO A 218 10.26 -1.70 17.64
C PRO A 218 11.08 -2.71 16.83
N LEU A 219 12.16 -2.26 16.20
CA LEU A 219 13.15 -3.13 15.57
C LEU A 219 13.73 -4.11 16.59
N VAL A 220 13.72 -5.40 16.24
CA VAL A 220 14.27 -6.46 17.08
C VAL A 220 15.80 -6.36 17.09
N GLN A 221 16.36 -6.11 18.27
CA GLN A 221 17.79 -6.21 18.50
C GLN A 221 18.12 -7.65 18.86
N LYS A 222 19.10 -8.26 18.18
CA LYS A 222 19.63 -9.54 18.67
C LYS A 222 20.37 -9.28 19.98
N ASN A 223 19.98 -9.98 21.05
CA ASN A 223 20.78 -10.00 22.27
C ASN A 223 22.13 -10.63 21.94
N ARG A 224 23.21 -9.89 22.20
CA ARG A 224 24.63 -10.30 22.01
C ARG A 224 25.07 -11.52 22.83
N ALA A 225 24.15 -12.28 23.42
CA ALA A 225 24.41 -13.35 24.37
C ALA A 225 24.80 -14.70 23.71
N GLU A 226 24.72 -14.83 22.39
CA GLU A 226 25.18 -16.02 21.67
C GLU A 226 26.39 -15.65 20.80
N GLY A 227 27.54 -16.24 21.12
CA GLY A 227 28.85 -15.93 20.53
C GLY A 227 29.05 -16.36 19.07
N SER A 228 27.99 -16.41 18.26
CA SER A 228 28.09 -16.48 16.82
C SER A 228 28.37 -15.08 16.28
N LYS A 229 29.36 -14.95 15.38
CA LYS A 229 29.49 -13.71 14.59
C LYS A 229 28.14 -13.48 13.90
N PRO A 230 27.56 -12.27 13.94
CA PRO A 230 26.38 -12.01 13.12
C PRO A 230 26.81 -12.21 11.68
N ASP A 231 26.22 -13.19 10.99
CA ASP A 231 26.32 -13.27 9.54
C ASP A 231 25.75 -11.96 9.00
N ALA A 232 26.63 -11.12 8.46
CA ALA A 232 26.24 -9.86 7.89
C ALA A 232 25.24 -10.16 6.75
N VAL A 233 24.12 -9.44 6.74
CA VAL A 233 23.12 -9.61 5.69
C VAL A 233 23.70 -9.04 4.40
N GLU A 234 24.02 -9.93 3.47
CA GLU A 234 24.49 -9.57 2.14
C GLU A 234 23.28 -9.26 1.24
N LEU A 235 23.22 -8.04 0.74
CA LEU A 235 22.21 -7.66 -0.25
C LEU A 235 22.68 -8.06 -1.65
N PRO A 236 21.75 -8.48 -2.53
CA PRO A 236 22.08 -8.84 -3.90
C PRO A 236 22.86 -7.73 -4.62
N PRO A 237 23.85 -8.09 -5.46
CA PRO A 237 24.56 -7.11 -6.26
C PRO A 237 23.63 -6.46 -7.27
N VAL A 238 23.84 -5.17 -7.55
CA VAL A 238 23.13 -4.48 -8.61
C VAL A 238 23.64 -5.00 -9.95
N THR A 239 22.86 -5.86 -10.59
CA THR A 239 23.21 -6.47 -11.87
C THR A 239 22.59 -5.72 -13.04
N VAL A 240 23.32 -5.65 -14.14
CA VAL A 240 22.78 -5.12 -15.40
C VAL A 240 21.89 -6.20 -16.02
N ARG A 241 20.69 -5.81 -16.46
CA ARG A 241 19.76 -6.73 -17.13
C ARG A 241 20.35 -7.26 -18.43
N SER A 242 19.97 -8.49 -18.78
CA SER A 242 20.37 -9.09 -20.05
C SER A 242 19.80 -8.33 -21.26
N LEU A 243 20.47 -8.37 -22.40
CA LEU A 243 19.95 -7.79 -23.65
C LEU A 243 18.57 -8.38 -24.02
N GLN A 244 18.36 -9.66 -23.70
CA GLN A 244 17.08 -10.35 -23.91
C GLN A 244 15.96 -9.69 -23.08
N ASP A 245 16.20 -9.45 -21.79
CA ASP A 245 15.23 -8.80 -20.91
C ASP A 245 14.97 -7.36 -21.29
N LEU A 246 16.01 -6.61 -21.66
CA LEU A 246 15.88 -5.25 -22.17
C LEU A 246 15.03 -5.22 -23.44
N SER A 247 15.23 -6.18 -24.34
CA SER A 247 14.44 -6.31 -25.57
C SER A 247 12.97 -6.58 -25.25
N ARG A 248 12.67 -7.48 -24.30
CA ARG A 248 11.30 -7.74 -23.82
C ARG A 248 10.64 -6.48 -23.27
N VAL A 249 11.33 -5.74 -22.41
CA VAL A 249 10.81 -4.49 -21.83
C VAL A 249 10.51 -3.49 -22.95
N TYR A 250 11.44 -3.30 -23.89
CA TYR A 250 11.29 -2.34 -24.98
C TYR A 250 10.16 -2.71 -25.95
N ILE A 251 10.03 -4.00 -26.31
CA ILE A 251 8.94 -4.49 -27.16
C ILE A 251 7.59 -4.25 -26.47
N ARG A 252 7.45 -4.66 -25.20
CA ARG A 252 6.20 -4.47 -24.44
C ARG A 252 5.85 -3.00 -24.27
N ARG A 253 6.84 -2.13 -24.02
CA ARG A 253 6.64 -0.68 -23.96
C ARG A 253 6.12 -0.15 -25.29
N THR A 254 6.77 -0.48 -26.40
CA THR A 254 6.35 -0.06 -27.74
C THR A 254 4.93 -0.51 -28.05
N LEU A 255 4.57 -1.75 -27.74
CA LEU A 255 3.22 -2.28 -27.94
C LEU A 255 2.17 -1.56 -27.08
N ARG A 256 2.51 -1.18 -25.85
CA ARG A 256 1.62 -0.37 -25.00
C ARG A 256 1.44 1.03 -25.54
N ASP A 257 2.50 1.70 -25.94
CA ASP A 257 2.45 3.06 -26.48
C ASP A 257 1.54 3.09 -27.72
N LEU A 258 1.69 2.13 -28.64
CA LEU A 258 0.80 1.96 -29.80
C LEU A 258 -0.65 1.68 -29.41
N THR A 259 -0.88 0.92 -28.34
CA THR A 259 -2.24 0.62 -27.85
C THR A 259 -2.92 1.85 -27.26
N ASN A 260 -2.18 2.66 -26.52
CA ASN A 260 -2.69 3.87 -25.90
C ASN A 260 -3.01 4.94 -26.97
N GLU A 261 -2.22 5.01 -28.05
CA GLU A 261 -2.52 5.89 -29.20
C GLU A 261 -3.77 5.47 -29.98
N GLU A 262 -3.99 4.16 -30.17
CA GLU A 262 -5.16 3.63 -30.88
C GLU A 262 -6.47 3.70 -30.07
N CYS A 263 -6.41 3.79 -28.73
CA CYS A 263 -7.57 3.79 -27.84
C CYS A 263 -7.36 4.68 -26.60
N PRO A 264 -7.40 6.03 -26.74
CA PRO A 264 -7.18 6.94 -25.62
C PRO A 264 -8.22 6.82 -24.48
N ASP A 265 -9.43 6.33 -24.78
CA ASP A 265 -10.60 6.37 -23.87
C ASP A 265 -10.89 5.09 -23.06
N LYS A 266 -10.07 4.03 -23.18
CA LYS A 266 -10.28 2.79 -22.40
C LYS A 266 -9.49 2.72 -21.09
N GLY A 267 -8.68 3.73 -20.79
CA GLY A 267 -7.77 3.77 -19.64
C GLY A 267 -8.30 4.44 -18.37
N LEU A 268 -9.43 5.14 -18.44
CA LEU A 268 -10.07 5.78 -17.29
C LEU A 268 -11.58 5.51 -17.37
N VAL A 269 -12.01 4.35 -16.87
CA VAL A 269 -13.41 4.19 -16.49
C VAL A 269 -13.62 5.11 -15.29
N GLN A 270 -13.99 6.36 -15.55
CA GLN A 270 -14.65 7.18 -14.54
C GLN A 270 -15.99 6.48 -14.27
N ARG A 271 -16.04 5.64 -13.23
CA ARG A 271 -17.32 5.30 -12.61
C ARG A 271 -17.98 6.63 -12.26
N ALA A 272 -19.22 6.82 -12.72
CA ALA A 272 -20.02 7.97 -12.30
C ALA A 272 -20.03 7.99 -10.76
N PRO A 273 -19.84 9.15 -10.12
CA PRO A 273 -19.81 9.22 -8.66
C PRO A 273 -21.13 8.67 -8.12
N HIS A 274 -21.06 7.54 -7.40
CA HIS A 274 -22.20 7.06 -6.62
C HIS A 274 -22.61 8.21 -5.71
N LYS A 275 -23.88 8.64 -5.80
CA LYS A 275 -24.43 9.71 -4.95
C LYS A 275 -24.41 9.23 -3.50
N ARG A 276 -23.31 9.44 -2.79
CA ARG A 276 -23.18 9.12 -1.36
C ARG A 276 -24.18 9.95 -0.57
N LYS A 277 -25.19 9.31 0.05
CA LYS A 277 -26.02 9.95 1.09
C LYS A 277 -25.14 10.19 2.31
N ARG A 278 -24.83 11.46 2.61
CA ARG A 278 -24.10 11.88 3.82
C ARG A 278 -24.81 11.35 5.07
N ARG A 279 -24.24 10.38 5.78
CA ARG A 279 -24.63 10.07 7.17
C ARG A 279 -24.16 11.22 8.06
N ARG A 280 -25.12 11.94 8.68
CA ARG A 280 -24.83 13.00 9.66
C ARG A 280 -24.42 12.35 10.98
N CYS A 281 -23.16 12.48 11.40
CA CYS A 281 -22.76 12.22 12.78
C CYS A 281 -23.34 13.31 13.70
N ARG A 282 -24.21 12.96 14.66
CA ARG A 282 -24.69 13.89 15.70
C ARG A 282 -23.55 14.18 16.69
N LEU A 283 -23.09 15.42 16.76
CA LEU A 283 -22.45 15.95 17.96
C LEU A 283 -23.54 16.10 19.04
N ARG A 284 -23.48 15.33 20.13
CA ARG A 284 -24.35 15.56 21.30
C ARG A 284 -23.98 16.91 21.92
N ARG A 285 -24.88 17.91 21.83
CA ARG A 285 -24.76 19.19 22.54
C ARG A 285 -25.17 18.99 24.00
N ILE A 286 -24.25 19.26 24.93
CA ILE A 286 -24.53 19.35 26.37
C ILE A 286 -24.93 20.79 26.65
N ASN A 287 -26.17 21.04 27.08
CA ASN A 287 -26.71 22.41 27.17
C ASN A 287 -26.93 22.98 28.58
N THR A 288 -26.68 22.25 29.68
CA THR A 288 -26.86 22.84 31.01
C THR A 288 -25.96 22.23 32.09
N TYR A 289 -25.44 23.07 32.97
CA TYR A 289 -24.66 22.68 34.15
C TYR A 289 -25.39 23.09 35.43
N ILE A 290 -25.45 22.20 36.43
CA ILE A 290 -26.01 22.50 37.75
C ILE A 290 -24.90 22.39 38.81
N PHE A 291 -24.85 23.37 39.72
CA PHE A 291 -23.92 23.42 40.83
C PHE A 291 -24.50 22.70 42.06
N VAL A 292 -23.77 21.73 42.62
CA VAL A 292 -24.07 21.13 43.92
C VAL A 292 -22.80 21.22 44.77
N GLY A 293 -22.76 22.19 45.69
CA GLY A 293 -21.53 22.52 46.44
C GLY A 293 -20.44 23.10 45.53
N ASN A 294 -19.16 22.75 45.76
CA ASN A 294 -18.02 23.24 44.97
C ASN A 294 -17.66 22.36 43.75
N GLN A 295 -18.57 21.49 43.29
CA GLN A 295 -18.33 20.66 42.10
C GLN A 295 -19.46 20.78 41.06
N LEU A 296 -19.02 20.74 39.79
CA LEU A 296 -19.80 21.01 38.58
C LEU A 296 -20.05 19.66 37.89
N ILE A 297 -21.29 19.19 37.87
CA ILE A 297 -21.64 17.86 37.31
C ILE A 297 -22.57 18.06 36.10
N PRO A 298 -22.22 17.55 34.90
CA PRO A 298 -23.13 17.54 33.76
C PRO A 298 -24.13 16.39 33.88
N GLN A 299 -25.42 16.70 33.79
CA GLN A 299 -26.49 15.70 33.78
C GLN A 299 -27.28 15.80 32.49
N ALA A 300 -27.47 14.68 31.80
CA ALA A 300 -28.42 14.55 30.69
C ALA A 300 -29.81 14.27 31.29
N MET A 301 -30.79 15.11 30.98
CA MET A 301 -32.20 14.75 31.18
C MET A 301 -32.72 14.25 29.84
N GLU A 302 -33.20 13.01 29.80
CA GLU A 302 -34.00 12.49 28.69
C GLU A 302 -35.38 13.12 28.82
N SER A 303 -35.77 13.91 27.83
CA SER A 303 -37.08 14.56 27.77
C SER A 303 -38.06 13.69 26.99
N GLU A 304 -39.38 13.80 27.26
CA GLU A 304 -40.39 13.02 26.51
C GLU A 304 -40.40 13.32 24.99
N GLU A 305 -39.76 14.41 24.56
CA GLU A 305 -39.48 14.72 23.16
C GLU A 305 -38.41 13.79 22.56
N ASP A 306 -37.44 13.31 23.34
CA ASP A 306 -36.40 12.38 22.89
C ASP A 306 -36.98 10.97 22.65
N GLU A 307 -37.93 10.51 23.46
CA GLU A 307 -38.60 9.21 23.24
C GLU A 307 -39.50 9.23 21.99
N GLN A 308 -40.14 10.36 21.68
CA GLN A 308 -40.92 10.51 20.44
C GLN A 308 -40.01 10.54 19.21
N ILE A 309 -38.84 11.19 19.31
CA ILE A 309 -37.83 11.21 18.25
C ILE A 309 -37.24 9.81 18.03
N ASP A 310 -36.97 9.05 19.10
CA ASP A 310 -36.46 7.67 18.99
C ASP A 310 -37.50 6.70 18.40
N GLN A 311 -38.79 6.90 18.70
CA GLN A 311 -39.88 6.11 18.08
C GLN A 311 -40.11 6.46 16.61
N GLU A 312 -40.01 7.74 16.22
CA GLU A 312 -40.04 8.15 14.81
C GLU A 312 -38.79 7.64 14.06
N GLN A 313 -37.61 7.65 14.70
CA GLN A 313 -36.39 7.10 14.12
C GLN A 313 -36.45 5.58 13.97
N HIS A 314 -37.03 4.85 14.93
CA HIS A 314 -37.20 3.40 14.79
C HIS A 314 -38.16 3.04 13.64
N LYS A 315 -39.17 3.87 13.38
CA LYS A 315 -40.04 3.71 12.21
C LYS A 315 -39.32 4.06 10.91
N GLU A 316 -38.55 5.14 10.87
CA GLU A 316 -37.74 5.51 9.70
C GLU A 316 -36.65 4.47 9.39
N ASP A 317 -36.05 3.86 10.42
CA ASP A 317 -35.03 2.81 10.26
C ASP A 317 -35.66 1.48 9.79
N GLN A 318 -36.87 1.15 10.25
CA GLN A 318 -37.63 0.00 9.73
C GLN A 318 -38.08 0.23 8.28
N GLU A 319 -38.57 1.41 7.93
CA GLU A 319 -38.92 1.75 6.55
C GLU A 319 -37.67 1.78 5.63
N GLN A 320 -36.51 2.18 6.16
CA GLN A 320 -35.23 2.10 5.43
C GLN A 320 -34.71 0.67 5.27
N GLN A 321 -34.94 -0.21 6.26
CA GLN A 321 -34.60 -1.64 6.14
C GLN A 321 -35.52 -2.35 5.14
N GLU A 322 -36.82 -2.08 5.17
CA GLU A 322 -37.76 -2.65 4.18
C GLU A 322 -37.49 -2.11 2.77
N ALA A 323 -37.05 -0.85 2.63
CA ALA A 323 -36.61 -0.30 1.35
C ALA A 323 -35.29 -0.92 0.87
N GLN A 324 -34.35 -1.22 1.77
CA GLN A 324 -33.11 -1.92 1.45
C GLN A 324 -33.35 -3.38 1.05
N GLU A 325 -34.27 -4.09 1.71
CA GLU A 325 -34.61 -5.46 1.34
C GLU A 325 -35.32 -5.51 -0.02
N LYS A 326 -36.15 -4.51 -0.33
CA LYS A 326 -36.77 -4.37 -1.67
C LYS A 326 -35.78 -3.98 -2.76
N GLU A 327 -34.84 -3.08 -2.49
CA GLU A 327 -33.75 -2.76 -3.43
C GLU A 327 -32.81 -3.96 -3.64
N GLN A 328 -32.55 -4.77 -2.60
CA GLN A 328 -31.79 -6.03 -2.74
C GLN A 328 -32.57 -7.15 -3.44
N GLU A 329 -33.89 -7.17 -3.36
CA GLU A 329 -34.73 -8.04 -4.19
C GLU A 329 -34.77 -7.59 -5.65
N GLU A 330 -34.86 -6.28 -5.91
CA GLU A 330 -34.80 -5.73 -7.28
C GLU A 330 -33.39 -5.85 -7.90
N GLU A 331 -32.30 -5.71 -7.14
CA GLU A 331 -30.93 -5.95 -7.62
C GLU A 331 -30.62 -7.44 -7.87
N ARG A 332 -31.32 -8.37 -7.19
CA ARG A 332 -31.23 -9.80 -7.51
C ARG A 332 -31.97 -10.18 -8.80
N ASP A 333 -32.90 -9.34 -9.26
CA ASP A 333 -33.68 -9.55 -10.49
C ASP A 333 -33.10 -8.79 -11.70
N ILE A 334 -32.17 -7.86 -11.48
CA ILE A 334 -31.34 -7.27 -12.55
C ILE A 334 -30.14 -8.20 -12.78
N GLY A 335 -30.35 -9.14 -13.69
CA GLY A 335 -29.41 -10.19 -14.05
C GLY A 335 -27.95 -9.73 -14.15
N SER A 336 -27.09 -10.49 -13.49
CA SER A 336 -25.65 -10.64 -13.77
C SER A 336 -24.98 -9.38 -14.30
N VAL A 337 -24.61 -8.47 -13.41
CA VAL A 337 -23.52 -7.53 -13.71
C VAL A 337 -22.28 -8.39 -13.94
N GLU A 338 -22.02 -8.71 -15.21
CA GLU A 338 -20.72 -9.19 -15.64
C GLU A 338 -19.69 -8.19 -15.11
N ILE A 339 -18.90 -8.62 -14.14
CA ILE A 339 -17.61 -8.03 -13.84
C ILE A 339 -16.84 -8.14 -15.16
N LEU A 340 -16.92 -7.10 -15.98
CA LEU A 340 -16.16 -6.98 -17.22
C LEU A 340 -14.69 -7.03 -16.82
N LYS A 341 -14.11 -8.25 -16.81
CA LYS A 341 -12.68 -8.47 -16.69
C LYS A 341 -12.02 -7.47 -17.64
N ALA A 342 -11.23 -6.57 -17.10
CA ALA A 342 -10.52 -5.57 -17.88
C ALA A 342 -9.68 -6.33 -18.91
N VAL A 343 -10.11 -6.31 -20.17
CA VAL A 343 -9.48 -7.06 -21.25
C VAL A 343 -8.01 -6.65 -21.30
N ASN A 344 -7.11 -7.63 -21.14
CA ASN A 344 -5.68 -7.39 -21.17
C ASN A 344 -5.22 -7.12 -22.61
N VAL A 345 -5.37 -5.85 -23.03
CA VAL A 345 -5.16 -5.44 -24.42
C VAL A 345 -3.73 -5.72 -24.90
N LEU A 346 -2.73 -5.60 -24.01
CA LEU A 346 -1.35 -5.93 -24.34
C LEU A 346 -1.20 -7.41 -24.69
N ARG A 347 -1.83 -8.29 -23.90
CA ARG A 347 -1.81 -9.72 -24.16
C ARG A 347 -2.45 -10.05 -25.50
N ASP A 348 -3.63 -9.51 -25.78
CA ASP A 348 -4.33 -9.76 -27.04
C ASP A 348 -3.48 -9.30 -28.24
N LYS A 349 -2.87 -8.11 -28.16
CA LYS A 349 -1.95 -7.64 -29.19
C LYS A 349 -0.77 -8.59 -29.39
N ILE A 350 -0.10 -9.03 -28.33
CA ILE A 350 1.02 -9.99 -28.43
C ILE A 350 0.56 -11.29 -29.12
N MET A 351 -0.64 -11.79 -28.81
CA MET A 351 -1.16 -13.01 -29.40
C MET A 351 -1.48 -12.86 -30.90
N THR A 352 -1.86 -11.67 -31.37
CA THR A 352 -2.11 -11.39 -32.79
C THR A 352 -0.85 -11.27 -33.65
N LEU A 353 0.32 -11.04 -33.04
CA LEU A 353 1.57 -10.88 -33.79
C LEU A 353 1.97 -12.21 -34.47
N PRO A 354 2.56 -12.16 -35.69
CA PRO A 354 3.07 -13.34 -36.40
C PRO A 354 4.42 -13.80 -35.84
N LEU A 355 4.48 -14.03 -34.52
CA LEU A 355 5.66 -14.50 -33.79
C LEU A 355 5.54 -15.99 -33.42
N PRO A 356 6.66 -16.73 -33.31
CA PRO A 356 6.68 -18.06 -32.71
C PRO A 356 6.12 -18.06 -31.28
N GLU A 357 5.49 -19.17 -30.88
CA GLU A 357 4.83 -19.29 -29.58
C GLU A 357 5.81 -19.08 -28.40
N SER A 358 7.05 -19.54 -28.53
CA SER A 358 8.11 -19.32 -27.52
C SER A 358 8.42 -17.84 -27.28
N LEU A 359 8.32 -17.00 -28.30
CA LEU A 359 8.50 -15.55 -28.14
C LEU A 359 7.26 -14.89 -27.53
N LYS A 360 6.06 -15.37 -27.87
CA LYS A 360 4.81 -14.90 -27.25
C LYS A 360 4.80 -15.19 -25.76
N THR A 361 5.12 -16.42 -25.35
CA THR A 361 5.21 -16.80 -23.94
C THR A 361 6.28 -16.00 -23.20
N TYR A 362 7.46 -15.79 -23.81
CA TYR A 362 8.50 -14.94 -23.23
C TYR A 362 8.04 -13.49 -23.01
N LEU A 363 7.37 -12.88 -24.00
CA LEU A 363 6.81 -11.53 -23.90
C LEU A 363 5.69 -11.45 -22.85
N LEU A 364 5.02 -12.55 -22.54
CA LEU A 364 3.96 -12.65 -21.53
C LEU A 364 4.46 -13.15 -20.17
N TYR A 365 5.78 -13.18 -19.92
CA TYR A 365 6.34 -13.68 -18.65
C TYR A 365 5.90 -15.12 -18.32
N TYR A 366 5.67 -15.95 -19.34
CA TYR A 366 5.21 -17.34 -19.20
C TYR A 366 3.89 -17.49 -18.43
N ARG A 367 3.05 -16.45 -18.41
CA ARG A 367 1.76 -16.46 -17.73
C ARG A 367 0.73 -17.28 -18.50
N GLU A 368 0.16 -18.28 -17.84
CA GLU A 368 -1.00 -19.02 -18.34
C GLU A 368 -2.28 -18.16 -18.21
N LYS A 369 -3.39 -18.59 -18.81
CA LYS A 369 -4.63 -17.80 -18.93
C LYS A 369 -5.49 -17.85 -17.69
#